data_AF-A0AAV2I093-F1
#
_entry.id   AF-A0AAV2I093-F1
#
_cell.length_a   1.000
_cell.length_b   1.000
_cell.length_c   1.000
_cell.angle_alpha   90.00
_cell.angle_beta   90.00
_cell.angle_gamma   90.00
#
_symmetry.space_group_name_H-M   'P 1'
#
loop_
_entity.id
_entity.type
_entity.pdbx_description
1 polymer ?
#
loop_
_entity_poly.entity_id
_entity_poly.type
_entity_poly.pdbx_seq_one_letter_code
_entity_poly.pdbx_strand_id
1 'polypeptide(L)' 'MGVNMPAKTVLFESMMKFDGKALRPVLSSEYTQMSGRAGRRGHDTTGTVIVLCNGEVPNL' A
#
# COMPACT_ATOMS: atom_id res chain seq x y z
N MET A 1 -4.56 5.98 -14.47
CA MET A 1 -4.14 5.14 -15.61
C MET A 1 -3.19 4.07 -15.07
N GLY A 2 -3.43 2.78 -15.35
CA GLY A 2 -2.69 1.68 -14.71
C GLY A 2 -1.71 0.99 -15.65
N VAL A 3 -0.45 0.87 -15.21
CA VAL A 3 0.56 0.00 -15.84
C VAL A 3 0.32 -1.45 -15.39
N ASN A 4 0.45 -2.42 -16.29
CA ASN A 4 0.37 -3.85 -15.93
C ASN A 4 1.71 -4.34 -15.35
N MET A 5 2.00 -3.92 -14.11
CA MET A 5 3.21 -4.29 -13.41
C MET A 5 2.86 -4.89 -12.04
N PRO A 6 2.72 -6.22 -11.95
CA PRO A 6 2.56 -6.91 -10.68
C PRO A 6 3.91 -6.99 -9.93
N ALA A 7 3.87 -6.85 -8.62
CA ALA A 7 5.03 -6.93 -7.73
C ALA A 7 4.87 -8.11 -6.78
N LYS A 8 5.97 -8.68 -6.29
CA LYS A 8 5.90 -9.74 -5.26
C LYS A 8 5.28 -9.20 -3.96
N THR A 9 5.68 -7.98 -3.58
CA THR A 9 5.28 -7.32 -2.33
C THR A 9 4.94 -5.86 -2.61
N VAL A 10 3.94 -5.34 -1.90
CA VAL A 10 3.62 -3.90 -1.86
C VAL A 10 3.86 -3.40 -0.44
N LEU A 11 4.57 -2.28 -0.31
CA LEU A 11 4.82 -1.61 0.96
C LEU A 11 4.09 -0.26 0.97
N PHE A 12 3.26 -0.03 1.97
CA PHE A 12 2.69 1.26 2.28
C PHE A 12 3.56 1.92 3.34
N GLU A 13 4.29 2.96 2.97
CA GLU A 13 5.08 3.77 3.92
C GLU A 13 4.16 4.56 4.87
N SER A 14 3.04 5.09 4.34
CA SER A 14 2.05 5.84 5.10
C SER A 14 0.64 5.53 4.60
N MET A 15 -0.32 5.53 5.51
CA MET A 15 -1.75 5.42 5.21
C MET A 15 -2.41 6.79 4.99
N MET A 16 -1.61 7.86 4.93
CA MET A 16 -2.05 9.21 4.61
C MET A 16 -1.59 9.59 3.20
N LYS A 17 -2.51 10.14 2.42
CA LYS A 17 -2.30 10.61 1.05
C LYS A 17 -2.66 12.08 0.95
N PHE A 18 -1.82 12.86 0.29
CA PHE A 18 -2.13 14.24 -0.06
C PHE A 18 -2.98 14.28 -1.33
N ASP A 19 -4.13 14.94 -1.28
CA ASP A 19 -5.07 15.03 -2.41
C ASP A 19 -4.94 16.33 -3.23
N GLY A 20 -3.91 17.13 -2.93
CA GLY A 20 -3.73 18.47 -3.51
C GLY A 20 -4.19 19.60 -2.58
N LYS A 21 -4.97 19.29 -1.52
CA LYS A 21 -5.43 20.27 -0.53
C LYS A 21 -5.07 19.87 0.90
N ALA A 22 -5.25 18.62 1.27
CA ALA A 22 -5.01 18.14 2.63
C ALA A 22 -4.42 16.72 2.63
N LEU A 23 -3.77 16.38 3.75
CA LEU A 23 -3.42 15.00 4.07
C LEU A 23 -4.67 14.31 4.60
N ARG A 24 -5.09 13.25 3.90
CA ARG A 24 -6.25 12.44 4.28
C ARG A 24 -5.90 10.95 4.30
N PRO A 25 -6.69 10.11 4.98
CA PRO A 25 -6.53 8.67 4.87
C PRO A 25 -6.69 8.17 3.42
N VAL A 26 -5.95 7.12 3.08
CA VAL A 26 -6.12 6.38 1.82
C VAL A 26 -7.52 5.77 1.78
N LEU A 27 -8.26 5.99 0.68
CA LEU A 27 -9.59 5.41 0.50
C LEU A 27 -9.49 3.91 0.23
N SER A 28 -10.53 3.15 0.57
CA SER A 28 -10.60 1.71 0.33
C SER A 28 -10.37 1.33 -1.14
N SER A 29 -10.87 2.13 -2.08
CA SER A 29 -10.66 1.93 -3.53
C SER A 29 -9.21 2.15 -3.94
N GLU A 30 -8.55 3.17 -3.38
CA GLU A 30 -7.14 3.47 -3.60
C GLU A 30 -6.25 2.38 -3.01
N TYR A 31 -6.55 1.94 -1.78
CA TYR A 31 -5.87 0.82 -1.13
C TYR A 31 -5.99 -0.46 -1.96
N THR A 32 -7.20 -0.79 -2.45
CA THR A 32 -7.42 -1.98 -3.28
C THR A 32 -6.65 -1.90 -4.60
N GLN A 33 -6.62 -0.73 -5.23
CA GLN A 33 -5.88 -0.53 -6.49
C GLN A 33 -4.36 -0.68 -6.32
N MET A 34 -3.81 -0.20 -5.20
CA MET A 34 -2.38 -0.29 -4.90
C MET A 34 -1.99 -1.70 -4.39
N SER A 35 -2.70 -2.21 -3.38
CA SER A 35 -2.43 -3.51 -2.76
C SER A 35 -2.69 -4.69 -3.71
N GLY A 36 -3.65 -4.56 -4.63
CA GLY A 36 -3.95 -5.56 -5.67
C GLY A 36 -2.82 -5.77 -6.67
N ARG A 37 -1.72 -4.99 -6.60
CA ARG A 37 -0.48 -5.25 -7.36
C ARG A 37 0.42 -6.28 -6.69
N ALA A 38 0.18 -6.64 -5.43
CA ALA A 38 0.95 -7.65 -4.72
C ALA A 38 0.59 -9.07 -5.19
N GLY A 39 1.62 -9.89 -5.40
CA GLY A 39 1.50 -11.26 -5.89
C GLY A 39 1.54 -11.34 -7.41
N ARG A 40 2.57 -12.00 -7.95
CA ARG A 40 2.67 -12.27 -9.39
C ARG A 40 2.03 -13.60 -9.72
N ARG A 41 0.96 -13.58 -10.53
CA ARG A 41 0.24 -14.77 -10.98
C ARG A 41 1.21 -15.77 -11.62
N GLY A 42 1.21 -17.01 -11.14
CA GLY A 42 2.07 -18.09 -11.64
C GLY A 42 3.47 -18.16 -11.01
N HIS A 43 3.85 -17.18 -10.17
CA HIS A 43 5.14 -17.18 -9.47
C HIS A 43 5.00 -17.16 -7.94
N ASP A 44 4.06 -16.37 -7.42
CA ASP A 44 3.86 -16.22 -5.98
C ASP A 44 2.52 -16.87 -5.59
N THR A 45 2.50 -17.68 -4.52
CA THR A 45 1.28 -18.35 -4.02
C THR A 45 0.31 -17.40 -3.35
N THR A 46 0.83 -16.31 -2.79
CA THR A 46 0.08 -15.25 -2.13
C THR A 46 0.74 -13.89 -2.42
N GLY A 47 -0.06 -12.82 -2.40
CA GLY A 47 0.46 -11.45 -2.45
C GLY A 47 0.76 -10.95 -1.05
N THR A 48 1.96 -10.40 -0.83
CA THR A 48 2.32 -9.82 0.48
C THR A 48 2.13 -8.31 0.45
N VAL A 49 1.41 -7.78 1.44
CA VAL A 49 1.21 -6.34 1.62
C VAL A 49 1.69 -5.98 3.01
N ILE A 50 2.55 -4.97 3.11
CA ILE A 50 3.11 -4.51 4.38
C ILE A 50 2.67 -3.05 4.56
N VAL A 51 2.16 -2.72 5.74
CA VAL A 51 1.91 -1.34 6.15
C VAL A 51 2.93 -0.98 7.20
N LEU A 52 3.72 0.05 6.93
CA LEU A 52 4.68 0.57 7.87
C LEU A 52 3.95 1.41 8.90
N CYS A 53 3.97 0.95 10.16
CA CYS A 53 3.44 1.70 11.28
C CYS A 53 4.55 2.58 11.87
N ASN A 54 4.83 3.72 11.24
CA ASN A 54 5.68 4.76 11.83
C ASN A 54 4.87 5.54 12.86
N GLY A 55 4.56 4.91 13.99
CA GLY A 55 4.11 5.63 15.18
C GLY A 55 5.33 6.17 15.95
N GLU A 56 5.15 7.26 16.69
CA GLU A 56 6.04 7.51 17.83
C GLU A 56 5.94 6.31 18.76
N VAL A 57 7.05 5.62 18.98
CA VAL A 57 7.14 4.65 20.07
C VAL A 57 6.94 5.48 21.35
N PRO A 58 5.88 5.26 22.13
CA PRO A 58 5.73 5.97 23.39
C PRO A 58 7.00 5.72 24.20
N ASN A 59 7.67 6.78 24.67
CA ASN A 59 8.86 6.64 25.50
C ASN A 59 8.53 5.71 26.67
N LEU A 60 9.37 4.68 26.86
CA LEU A 60 9.37 3.82 28.05
C LEU A 60 9.61 4.64 29.31
#